data_AF-A0A375YXG0-F1
#
_entry.id   AF-A0A375YXG0-F1
#
_cell.length_a   1.000
_cell.length_b   1.000
_cell.length_c   1.000
_cell.angle_alpha   90.00
_cell.angle_beta   90.00
_cell.angle_gamma   90.00
#
_symmetry.space_group_name_H-M   'P 1'
#
loop_
_entity.id
_entity.type
_entity.pdbx_description
1 polymer ?
#
loop_
_entity_poly.entity_id
_entity_poly.type
_entity_poly.pdbx_seq_one_letter_code
_entity_poly.pdbx_strand_id
1 'polypeptide(L)' 'MADQLTFPACVIPGCTNVVAAVREPCASCTRAFGPMLRHNPGSPPLTAEEISERDSYTHRAYAVQRQIGCGR' A
#
# COMPACT_ATOMS: atom_id res chain seq x y z
N MET A 1 21.11 -16.14 8.92
CA MET A 1 19.86 -15.36 9.10
C MET A 1 19.70 -14.58 7.82
N ALA A 2 18.73 -14.94 6.97
CA ALA A 2 18.52 -14.22 5.71
C ALA A 2 17.84 -12.91 6.06
N ASP A 3 18.58 -11.81 5.95
CA ASP A 3 18.00 -10.47 5.92
C ASP A 3 17.08 -10.44 4.70
N GLN A 4 15.77 -10.59 4.92
CA GLN A 4 14.79 -10.50 3.86
C GLN A 4 14.84 -9.07 3.34
N LEU A 5 15.53 -8.85 2.22
CA LEU A 5 15.51 -7.60 1.48
C LEU A 5 14.05 -7.24 1.20
N THR A 6 13.49 -6.39 2.06
CA THR A 6 12.11 -5.94 1.96
C THR A 6 12.12 -4.74 1.05
N PHE A 7 11.79 -4.97 -0.21
CA PHE A 7 11.65 -3.88 -1.17
C PHE A 7 10.39 -3.07 -0.85
N PRO A 8 10.44 -1.73 -0.95
CA PRO A 8 9.28 -0.91 -0.70
C PRO A 8 8.19 -1.20 -1.76
N ALA A 9 6.97 -1.37 -1.29
CA ALA A 9 5.80 -1.55 -2.13
C ALA A 9 5.12 -0.20 -2.42
N CYS A 10 4.35 -0.18 -3.51
CA CYS A 10 3.50 0.94 -3.91
C CYS A 10 2.66 1.46 -2.73
N VAL A 11 2.61 2.79 -2.57
CA VAL A 11 1.83 3.44 -1.49
C VAL A 11 0.31 3.25 -1.61
N ILE A 12 -0.19 2.79 -2.76
CA ILE A 12 -1.62 2.56 -2.99
C ILE A 12 -2.03 1.24 -2.32
N PRO A 13 -3.01 1.27 -1.39
CA PRO A 13 -3.43 0.08 -0.65
C PRO A 13 -3.79 -1.08 -1.59
N GLY A 14 -3.25 -2.27 -1.31
CA GLY A 14 -3.50 -3.49 -2.08
C GLY A 14 -2.65 -3.64 -3.35
N CYS A 15 -1.86 -2.65 -3.74
CA CYS A 15 -0.90 -2.78 -4.84
C CYS A 15 0.43 -3.36 -4.33
N THR A 16 0.86 -4.49 -4.89
CA THR A 16 2.07 -5.20 -4.47
C THR A 16 3.29 -4.89 -5.34
N ASN A 17 3.18 -3.93 -6.26
CA ASN A 17 4.29 -3.55 -7.14
C ASN A 17 5.43 -2.92 -6.34
N VAL A 18 6.65 -3.35 -6.62
CA VAL A 18 7.88 -2.78 -6.06
C VAL A 18 8.12 -1.39 -6.63
N VAL A 19 8.57 -0.47 -5.78
CA VAL A 19 8.92 0.92 -6.11
C VAL A 19 10.33 1.24 -5.67
N ALA A 20 10.85 2.42 -6.06
CA ALA A 20 12.20 2.84 -5.70
C ALA A 20 12.27 3.38 -4.27
N ALA A 21 11.23 4.10 -3.84
CA ALA A 21 11.14 4.64 -2.48
C ALA A 21 9.78 4.37 -1.84
N VAL A 22 9.77 4.24 -0.51
CA VAL A 22 8.54 4.25 0.28
C VAL A 22 7.76 5.52 -0.07
N ARG A 23 6.42 5.44 -0.06
CA ARG A 23 5.48 6.54 -0.35
C ARG A 23 5.29 6.85 -1.84
N GLU A 24 5.95 6.13 -2.74
CA GLU A 24 5.74 6.31 -4.18
C GLU A 24 4.60 5.45 -4.72
N PRO A 25 3.72 6.01 -5.57
CA PRO A 25 2.86 5.21 -6.42
C PRO A 25 3.67 4.59 -7.57
N CYS A 26 3.45 3.32 -7.87
CA CYS A 26 4.06 2.70 -9.04
C CYS A 26 3.54 3.33 -10.35
N ALA A 27 4.31 3.21 -11.44
CA ALA A 27 3.97 3.81 -12.73
C ALA A 27 2.58 3.40 -13.26
N SER A 28 2.12 2.18 -12.94
CA SER A 28 0.78 1.72 -13.32
C SER A 28 -0.31 2.50 -12.58
N CYS A 29 -0.18 2.66 -11.26
CA CYS A 29 -1.11 3.44 -10.45
C CYS A 29 -1.08 4.93 -10.83
N THR A 30 0.09 5.48 -11.12
CA THR A 30 0.21 6.87 -11.59
C THR A 30 -0.53 7.07 -12.92
N ARG A 31 -0.47 6.11 -13.86
CA ARG A 31 -1.24 6.19 -15.11
C ARG A 31 -2.74 6.01 -14.90
N ALA A 32 -3.13 5.06 -14.05
CA ALA A 32 -4.54 4.73 -13.84
C ALA A 32 -5.29 5.82 -13.07
N PHE A 33 -4.67 6.34 -12.00
CA PHE A 33 -5.31 7.32 -11.13
C PHE A 33 -4.95 8.76 -11.50
N GLY A 34 -3.73 8.98 -12.00
CA GLY A 34 -3.28 10.26 -12.55
C GLY A 34 -3.67 11.46 -11.65
N PRO A 35 -4.48 12.39 -12.15
CA PRO A 35 -4.91 13.59 -11.40
C PRO A 35 -5.71 13.30 -10.11
N MET A 36 -6.25 12.10 -9.95
CA MET A 36 -6.98 11.72 -8.73
C MET A 36 -6.05 11.46 -7.54
N LEU A 37 -4.75 11.22 -7.80
CA LEU A 37 -3.75 11.17 -6.74
C LEU A 37 -3.52 12.58 -6.21
N ARG A 38 -4.19 12.91 -5.09
CA ARG A 38 -4.00 14.19 -4.41
C ARG A 38 -2.62 14.19 -3.74
N HIS A 39 -1.67 14.86 -4.38
CA HIS A 39 -0.45 15.30 -3.71
C HIS A 39 -0.77 16.65 -3.05
N ASN A 40 -0.85 16.68 -1.71
CA ASN A 40 -1.07 17.91 -0.96
C ASN A 40 0.30 18.61 -0.78
N PRO A 41 0.60 19.67 -1.55
CA PRO A 41 1.91 20.32 -1.45
C PRO A 41 2.04 20.95 -0.06
N GLY A 42 3.15 20.68 0.63
CA GLY A 42 3.41 21.21 1.98
C GLY A 42 2.86 20.36 3.14
N SER A 43 2.11 19.29 2.85
CA SER A 43 1.81 18.27 3.86
C SER A 43 2.99 17.30 3.99
N PRO A 44 3.36 16.87 5.22
CA PRO A 44 4.33 15.81 5.38
C PRO A 44 3.78 14.51 4.74
N PRO A 45 4.60 13.79 3.98
CA PRO A 45 4.17 12.53 3.40
C PRO A 45 4.12 11.44 4.49
N LEU A 46 3.15 10.53 4.41
CA LEU A 46 2.91 9.52 5.45
C LEU A 46 4.16 8.69 5.75
N THR A 47 4.50 8.48 7.02
CA THR A 47 5.59 7.57 7.41
C THR A 47 5.29 6.12 7.06
N ALA A 48 6.31 5.27 7.10
CA ALA A 48 6.11 3.83 6.86
C ALA A 48 5.15 3.22 7.89
N GLU A 49 5.24 3.69 9.14
CA GLU A 49 4.37 3.32 10.25
C GLU A 49 2.95 3.80 10.00
N GLU A 50 2.76 5.06 9.59
CA GLU A 50 1.43 5.60 9.27
C GLU A 50 0.78 4.88 8.08
N ILE A 51 1.57 4.48 7.08
CA ILE A 51 1.12 3.64 5.97
C ILE A 51 0.71 2.25 6.47
N SER A 52 1.52 1.62 7.31
CA SER A 52 1.22 0.31 7.91
C SER A 52 -0.06 0.34 8.73
N GLU A 53 -0.25 1.37 9.57
CA GLU A 53 -1.46 1.56 10.36
C GLU A 53 -2.69 1.73 9.47
N ARG A 54 -2.61 2.59 8.45
CA ARG A 54 -3.69 2.78 7.45
C ARG A 54 -4.07 1.47 6.77
N ASP A 55 -3.08 0.68 6.38
CA ASP A 55 -3.31 -0.54 5.60
C ASP A 55 -3.76 -1.72 6.49
N SER A 56 -3.43 -1.70 7.78
CA SER A 56 -3.74 -2.77 8.74
C SER A 56 -5.23 -3.12 8.79
N TYR A 57 -6.11 -2.10 8.75
CA TYR A 57 -7.56 -2.30 8.79
C TYR A 57 -8.05 -3.05 7.54
N THR A 58 -7.57 -2.64 6.37
CA THR A 58 -7.89 -3.25 5.08
C THR A 58 -7.41 -4.70 5.03
N HIS A 59 -6.18 -4.97 5.48
CA HIS A 59 -5.64 -6.33 5.54
C HIS A 59 -6.45 -7.24 6.48
N ARG A 60 -6.88 -6.73 7.64
CA ARG A 60 -7.75 -7.45 8.57
C ARG A 60 -9.10 -7.77 7.95
N ALA A 61 -9.74 -6.79 7.29
CA ALA A 61 -11.03 -6.98 6.63
C ALA A 61 -10.96 -8.08 5.55
N TYR A 62 -9.93 -8.05 4.70
CA TYR A 62 -9.74 -9.10 3.69
C TYR A 62 -9.38 -10.46 4.30
N ALA A 63 -8.62 -10.50 5.40
CA ALA A 63 -8.33 -11.74 6.10
C ALA A 63 -9.62 -12.40 6.64
N VAL A 64 -10.51 -11.60 7.22
CA VAL A 64 -11.83 -12.06 7.68
C VAL A 64 -12.68 -12.56 6.51
N GLN A 65 -12.76 -11.82 5.40
CA GLN A 65 -13.49 -12.26 4.22
C GLN A 65 -12.99 -13.61 3.67
N ARG A 66 -11.67 -13.82 3.62
CA ARG A 66 -11.08 -15.11 3.19
C ARG A 66 -11.44 -16.27 4.12
N GLN A 67 -11.60 -16.01 5.42
CA GLN A 67 -12.01 -17.02 6.40
C GLN A 67 -13.49 -17.37 6.27
N ILE A 68 -14.34 -16.37 6.04
CA ILE A 68 -15.79 -16.57 5.87
C ILE A 68 -16.11 -17.21 4.51
N GLY A 69 -15.33 -16.91 3.47
CA GLY A 69 -15.52 -17.45 2.12
C GLY A 69 -15.16 -18.93 1.94
N CYS A 70 -14.51 -19.56 2.92
CA CYS A 70 -14.11 -20.97 2.83
C CYS A 70 -15.17 -21.95 3.41
N GLY A 71 -16.42 -21.51 3.54
CA GLY A 71 -17.53 -22.30 4.11
C GLY A 71 -18.80 -22.36 3.26
N ARG A 72 -18.71 -22.20 1.93
CA ARG A 72 -19.84 -22.43 1.01
C ARG A 72 -19.56 -23.61 0.09
#